data_AF-A0A0F5VQL5-F1
#
_entry.id   AF-A0A0F5VQL5-F1
#
_cell.length_a   1.000
_cell.length_b   1.000
_cell.length_c   1.000
_cell.angle_alpha   90.00
_cell.angle_beta   90.00
_cell.angle_gamma   90.00
#
_symmetry.space_group_name_H-M   'P 1'
#
loop_
_entity.id
_entity.type
_entity.pdbx_description
1 polymer ?
#
loop_
_entity_poly.entity_id
_entity_poly.type
_entity_poly.pdbx_seq_one_letter_code
_entity_poly.pdbx_strand_id
1 'polypeptide(L)'
;MQQSAVPELAHTHTRPIHWVATATAVAGVIAFSSVLQPNPATAAQAAGPQSHSAPTTITAPDPTAVDFPIECGPVKALVVKKASGDLDGDGRPETVAVVHCDAPMGTPPDGVYVLTQAADAKTPRVVATLVDPKDRITVKTLTVSDATVAADMVGYSSDSVPSCCPDVNTSAKWQWKDGAFVRSTPAGAHSV
;
A
#
# COMPACT_ATOMS: atom_id res chain seq x y z
N MET A 1 21.34 -45.60 -55.18
CA MET A 1 22.62 -45.01 -54.76
C MET A 1 22.58 -43.52 -55.05
N GLN A 2 22.35 -42.69 -54.04
CA GLN A 2 22.68 -41.26 -54.09
C GLN A 2 22.80 -40.76 -52.65
N GLN A 3 24.01 -40.36 -52.25
CA GLN A 3 24.29 -39.69 -50.99
C GLN A 3 23.73 -38.25 -51.07
N SER A 4 23.24 -37.71 -49.96
CA SER A 4 23.19 -36.26 -49.75
C SER A 4 23.75 -35.92 -48.37
N ALA A 5 24.60 -34.89 -48.41
CA ALA A 5 25.51 -34.45 -47.39
C ALA A 5 24.81 -33.68 -46.28
N VAL A 6 25.20 -33.95 -45.04
CA VAL A 6 25.15 -32.95 -43.97
C VAL A 6 26.59 -32.71 -43.53
N PRO A 7 27.07 -31.45 -43.49
CA PRO A 7 28.36 -31.13 -42.90
C PRO A 7 28.36 -31.51 -41.42
N GLU A 8 29.25 -32.42 -41.06
CA GLU A 8 29.67 -32.70 -39.69
C GLU A 8 30.03 -31.36 -39.02
N LEU A 9 29.36 -31.03 -37.92
CA LEU A 9 29.67 -29.83 -37.13
C LEU A 9 31.13 -29.93 -36.68
N ALA A 10 31.98 -29.10 -37.29
CA ALA A 10 33.32 -28.82 -36.80
C ALA A 10 33.25 -28.52 -35.30
N HIS A 11 33.84 -29.42 -34.51
CA HIS A 11 33.90 -29.27 -33.07
C HIS A 11 34.62 -27.97 -32.74
N THR A 12 33.90 -27.05 -32.10
CA THR A 12 34.49 -25.83 -31.56
C THR A 12 35.40 -26.24 -30.41
N HIS A 13 36.70 -26.29 -30.68
CA HIS A 13 37.71 -26.53 -29.65
C HIS A 13 37.79 -25.30 -28.73
N THR A 14 37.20 -25.40 -27.54
CA THR A 14 37.33 -24.38 -26.48
C THR A 14 38.80 -24.25 -26.09
N ARG A 15 39.44 -23.15 -26.48
CA ARG A 15 40.83 -22.88 -26.10
C ARG A 15 40.89 -22.55 -24.61
N PRO A 16 41.83 -23.14 -23.83
CA PRO A 16 41.92 -22.99 -22.38
C PRO A 16 42.08 -21.53 -21.90
N ILE A 17 42.52 -20.63 -22.78
CA ILE A 17 42.58 -19.19 -22.54
C ILE A 17 41.22 -18.57 -22.18
N HIS A 18 40.10 -19.09 -22.70
CA HIS A 18 38.76 -18.57 -22.35
C HIS A 18 38.40 -18.83 -20.89
N TRP A 19 38.88 -19.93 -20.32
CA TRP A 19 38.66 -20.26 -18.91
C TRP A 19 39.52 -19.42 -17.97
N VAL A 20 40.72 -19.02 -18.40
CA VAL A 20 41.57 -18.12 -17.63
C VAL A 20 40.95 -16.71 -17.55
N ALA A 21 40.37 -16.24 -18.65
CA ALA A 21 39.71 -14.93 -18.70
C ALA A 21 38.50 -14.85 -17.76
N THR A 22 37.63 -15.87 -17.75
CA THR A 22 36.49 -15.91 -16.82
C THR A 22 36.92 -16.05 -15.37
N ALA A 23 37.92 -16.88 -15.06
CA ALA A 23 38.43 -17.02 -13.70
C ALA A 23 39.01 -15.70 -13.14
N THR A 24 39.70 -14.92 -13.98
CA THR A 24 40.30 -13.64 -13.57
C THR A 24 39.22 -12.58 -13.33
N ALA A 25 38.16 -12.57 -14.15
CA ALA A 25 37.02 -11.67 -13.96
C ALA A 25 36.29 -11.93 -12.63
N VAL A 26 36.03 -13.21 -12.29
CA VAL A 26 35.38 -13.57 -11.02
C VAL A 26 36.27 -13.24 -9.82
N ALA A 27 37.57 -13.52 -9.90
CA ALA A 27 38.51 -13.16 -8.83
C ALA A 27 38.58 -11.63 -8.61
N GLY A 28 38.51 -10.84 -9.68
CA GLY A 28 38.44 -9.38 -9.60
C GLY A 28 37.20 -8.88 -8.84
N VAL A 29 36.02 -9.45 -9.11
CA VAL A 29 34.78 -9.10 -8.41
C VAL A 29 34.85 -9.43 -6.92
N ILE A 30 35.39 -10.60 -6.56
CA ILE A 30 35.55 -11.02 -5.16
C ILE A 30 36.58 -10.14 -4.43
N ALA A 31 37.68 -9.76 -5.09
CA ALA A 31 38.68 -8.88 -4.49
C ALA A 31 38.11 -7.45 -4.27
N PHE A 32 37.37 -6.90 -5.24
CA PHE A 32 36.82 -5.55 -5.16
C PHE A 32 35.62 -5.40 -4.23
N SER A 33 34.89 -6.47 -3.90
CA SER A 33 33.76 -6.41 -2.95
C SER A 33 34.18 -6.11 -1.51
N SER A 34 35.47 -6.28 -1.18
CA SER A 34 36.02 -5.96 0.15
C SER A 34 36.28 -4.46 0.38
N VAL A 35 36.33 -3.65 -0.68
CA VAL A 35 36.71 -2.23 -0.60
C VAL A 35 35.48 -1.33 -0.38
N LEU A 36 34.29 -1.79 -0.78
CA LEU A 36 33.00 -1.16 -0.44
C LEU A 36 32.35 -1.89 0.74
N GLN A 37 33.01 -1.88 1.89
CA GLN A 37 32.31 -2.21 3.13
C GLN A 37 31.41 -1.03 3.50
N PRO A 38 30.10 -1.21 3.70
CA PRO A 38 29.30 -0.20 4.38
C PRO A 38 29.94 0.04 5.75
N ASN A 39 30.04 1.31 6.14
CA ASN A 39 30.55 1.68 7.46
C ASN A 39 29.86 0.78 8.51
N PRO A 40 30.60 0.17 9.45
CA PRO A 40 29.98 -0.65 10.48
C PRO A 40 28.85 0.16 11.11
N ALA A 41 27.65 -0.40 11.11
CA ALA A 41 26.55 0.12 11.89
C ALA A 41 26.93 -0.09 13.35
N THR A 42 27.72 0.84 13.90
CA THR A 42 27.85 0.99 15.34
C THR A 42 26.45 1.36 15.82
N ALA A 43 25.71 0.35 16.26
CA ALA A 43 24.61 0.58 17.18
C ALA A 43 25.25 1.28 18.38
N ALA A 44 25.11 2.59 18.47
CA ALA A 44 25.35 3.28 19.72
C ALA A 44 24.31 2.71 20.68
N GLN A 45 24.70 1.74 21.52
CA GLN A 45 23.92 1.47 22.72
C GLN A 45 23.88 2.78 23.49
N ALA A 46 22.71 3.41 23.48
CA ALA A 46 22.46 4.56 24.33
C ALA A 46 22.86 4.19 25.75
N ALA A 47 23.70 5.04 26.35
CA ALA A 47 24.18 4.86 27.69
C ALA A 47 23.00 4.87 28.67
N GLY A 48 22.64 3.69 29.19
CA GLY A 48 21.77 3.49 30.34
C GLY A 48 20.31 3.96 30.17
N PRO A 49 19.38 3.46 31.01
CA PRO A 49 18.04 4.01 31.08
C PRO A 49 18.12 5.38 31.75
N GLN A 50 18.34 6.42 30.96
CA GLN A 50 17.70 7.69 31.30
C GLN A 50 16.21 7.45 31.11
N SER A 51 15.43 7.68 32.16
CA SER A 51 13.97 7.72 32.15
C SER A 51 13.52 8.86 31.23
N HIS A 52 13.70 8.71 29.92
CA HIS A 52 12.96 9.49 28.94
C HIS A 52 11.51 9.08 29.13
N SER A 53 10.68 10.05 29.54
CA SER A 53 9.23 9.91 29.47
C SER A 53 8.89 9.27 28.13
N ALA A 54 8.16 8.16 28.17
CA ALA A 54 7.70 7.51 26.96
C ALA A 54 7.05 8.57 26.04
N PRO A 55 7.35 8.57 24.73
CA PRO A 55 6.75 9.54 23.82
C PRO A 55 5.23 9.47 24.00
N THR A 56 4.63 10.63 24.27
CA THR A 56 3.18 10.73 24.45
C THR A 56 2.58 10.40 23.09
N THR A 57 2.08 9.17 22.93
CA THR A 57 1.43 8.76 21.69
C THR A 57 0.16 9.59 21.54
N ILE A 58 0.14 10.50 20.58
CA ILE A 58 -1.05 11.28 20.24
C ILE A 58 -2.09 10.28 19.74
N THR A 59 -3.27 10.26 20.37
CA THR A 59 -4.36 9.38 19.98
C THR A 59 -4.96 9.84 18.66
N ALA A 60 -5.16 8.91 17.73
CA ALA A 60 -5.83 9.19 16.46
C ALA A 60 -7.32 9.57 16.68
N PRO A 61 -7.90 10.41 15.81
CA PRO A 61 -9.31 10.78 15.84
C PRO A 61 -10.27 9.59 16.03
N ASP A 62 -11.21 9.73 16.97
CA ASP A 62 -12.31 8.76 17.12
C ASP A 62 -13.36 8.98 16.02
N PRO A 63 -13.60 8.00 15.13
CA PRO A 63 -14.58 8.14 14.06
C PRO A 63 -16.03 8.20 14.54
N THR A 64 -16.32 7.86 15.79
CA THR A 64 -17.66 8.02 16.37
C THR A 64 -17.99 9.46 16.78
N ALA A 65 -16.98 10.34 16.80
CA ALA A 65 -17.11 11.75 17.15
C ALA A 65 -17.26 12.68 15.93
N VAL A 66 -17.57 12.14 14.74
CA VAL A 66 -17.71 12.88 13.49
C VAL A 66 -18.99 12.48 12.77
N ASP A 67 -19.63 13.47 12.15
CA ASP A 67 -20.71 13.24 11.19
C ASP A 67 -20.11 12.98 9.80
N PHE A 68 -20.33 11.77 9.28
CA PHE A 68 -19.86 11.41 7.94
C PHE A 68 -20.77 12.00 6.86
N PRO A 69 -20.23 12.47 5.73
CA PRO A 69 -21.01 13.02 4.62
C PRO A 69 -21.64 11.90 3.77
N ILE A 70 -22.45 11.04 4.41
CA ILE A 70 -23.19 9.94 3.80
C ILE A 70 -24.68 10.07 4.13
N GLU A 71 -25.52 10.00 3.11
CA GLU A 71 -26.97 10.12 3.23
C GLU A 71 -27.61 8.76 3.45
N CYS A 72 -27.86 8.41 4.72
CA CYS A 72 -28.47 7.13 5.09
C CYS A 72 -29.99 7.18 5.27
N GLY A 73 -30.62 8.34 5.07
CA GLY A 73 -32.04 8.52 5.33
C GLY A 73 -32.37 8.21 6.81
N PRO A 74 -33.32 7.32 7.12
CA PRO A 74 -33.74 7.05 8.48
C PRO A 74 -32.81 6.12 9.27
N VAL A 75 -31.85 5.45 8.61
CA VAL A 75 -30.91 4.54 9.28
C VAL A 75 -29.59 5.24 9.59
N LYS A 76 -28.80 4.66 10.50
CA LYS A 76 -27.54 5.25 10.95
C LYS A 76 -26.41 4.91 9.99
N ALA A 77 -25.39 5.77 9.95
CA ALA A 77 -24.09 5.42 9.39
C ALA A 77 -23.30 4.57 10.40
N LEU A 78 -22.65 3.52 9.91
CA LEU A 78 -21.83 2.59 10.71
C LEU A 78 -20.39 2.63 10.22
N VAL A 79 -19.46 2.78 11.17
CA VAL A 79 -18.03 2.58 10.91
C VAL A 79 -17.75 1.08 10.99
N VAL A 80 -17.43 0.47 9.85
CA VAL A 80 -17.23 -0.99 9.76
C VAL A 80 -15.77 -1.42 9.71
N LYS A 81 -14.88 -0.52 9.31
CA LYS A 81 -13.43 -0.71 9.39
C LYS A 81 -12.76 0.62 9.69
N LYS A 82 -11.61 0.58 10.35
CA LYS A 82 -10.76 1.75 10.54
C LYS A 82 -9.30 1.38 10.58
N ALA A 83 -8.46 2.31 10.17
CA ALA A 83 -7.01 2.26 10.31
C ALA A 83 -6.51 3.68 10.62
N SER A 84 -5.37 3.79 11.29
CA SER A 84 -4.83 5.09 11.70
C SER A 84 -3.33 5.15 11.48
N GLY A 85 -2.82 6.34 11.26
CA GLY A 85 -1.40 6.62 11.05
C GLY A 85 -1.21 8.08 10.66
N ASP A 86 0.02 8.58 10.79
CA ASP A 86 0.40 9.91 10.32
C ASP A 86 0.44 9.90 8.78
N LEU A 87 -0.57 10.51 8.15
CA LEU A 87 -0.75 10.45 6.69
C LEU A 87 -0.20 11.68 5.98
N ASP A 88 -0.07 12.81 6.67
CA ASP A 88 0.45 14.06 6.11
C ASP A 88 1.87 14.42 6.59
N GLY A 89 2.40 13.69 7.58
CA GLY A 89 3.76 13.81 8.09
C GLY A 89 3.92 14.88 9.17
N ASP A 90 2.83 15.38 9.77
CA ASP A 90 2.87 16.42 10.80
C ASP A 90 3.14 15.88 12.23
N GLY A 91 3.25 14.55 12.37
CA GLY A 91 3.46 13.85 13.64
C GLY A 91 2.18 13.54 14.41
N ARG A 92 1.00 13.87 13.87
CA ARG A 92 -0.31 13.52 14.41
C ARG A 92 -0.96 12.48 13.52
N PRO A 93 -1.51 11.40 14.10
CA PRO A 93 -2.15 10.38 13.28
C PRO A 93 -3.55 10.83 12.83
N GLU A 94 -3.85 10.61 11.56
CA GLU A 94 -5.19 10.58 11.01
C GLU A 94 -5.88 9.24 11.31
N THR A 95 -7.21 9.23 11.18
CA THR A 95 -8.00 8.00 11.10
C THR A 95 -8.64 7.90 9.73
N VAL A 96 -8.52 6.75 9.08
CA VAL A 96 -9.29 6.37 7.90
C VAL A 96 -10.43 5.47 8.32
N ALA A 97 -11.66 5.84 8.00
CA ALA A 97 -12.86 5.08 8.35
C ALA A 97 -13.59 4.60 7.09
N VAL A 98 -13.93 3.31 7.07
CA VAL A 98 -14.89 2.74 6.11
C VAL A 98 -16.26 2.80 6.75
N VAL A 99 -17.20 3.45 6.05
CA VAL A 99 -18.52 3.74 6.57
C VAL A 99 -19.59 3.36 5.56
N HIS A 100 -20.65 2.73 6.03
CA HIS A 100 -21.86 2.54 5.22
C HIS A 100 -23.12 2.69 6.06
N CYS A 101 -24.28 2.74 5.40
CA CYS A 101 -25.56 2.81 6.10
C CYS A 101 -25.94 1.46 6.72
N ASP A 102 -26.56 1.47 7.91
CA ASP A 102 -27.13 0.30 8.58
C ASP A 102 -28.40 -0.19 7.87
N ALA A 103 -28.24 -0.68 6.64
CA ALA A 103 -29.36 -1.18 5.87
C ALA A 103 -29.64 -2.63 6.25
N PRO A 104 -30.91 -3.00 6.52
CA PRO A 104 -31.27 -4.35 6.93
C PRO A 104 -31.18 -5.38 5.80
N MET A 105 -31.03 -4.93 4.54
CA MET A 105 -31.07 -5.78 3.35
C MET A 105 -29.94 -5.44 2.37
N GLY A 106 -29.20 -6.47 1.94
CA GLY A 106 -28.07 -6.32 1.01
C GLY A 106 -26.77 -5.88 1.68
N THR A 107 -25.78 -5.52 0.86
CA THR A 107 -24.53 -4.89 1.33
C THR A 107 -24.51 -3.47 0.78
N PRO A 108 -24.79 -2.47 1.62
CA PRO A 108 -24.68 -1.07 1.23
C PRO A 108 -23.27 -0.74 0.74
N PRO A 109 -23.14 0.18 -0.22
CA PRO A 109 -21.82 0.59 -0.66
C PRO A 109 -21.10 1.36 0.45
N ASP A 110 -19.79 1.18 0.49
CA ASP A 110 -18.92 1.80 1.46
C ASP A 110 -18.44 3.17 0.96
N GLY A 111 -18.42 4.15 1.85
CA GLY A 111 -17.60 5.34 1.73
C GLY A 111 -16.32 5.20 2.54
N VAL A 112 -15.22 5.79 2.05
CA VAL A 112 -13.94 5.82 2.78
C VAL A 112 -13.57 7.26 3.07
N TYR A 113 -13.47 7.60 4.35
CA TYR A 113 -13.26 8.98 4.81
C TYR A 113 -11.97 9.09 5.61
N VAL A 114 -11.26 10.21 5.47
CA VAL A 114 -10.08 10.54 6.28
C VAL A 114 -10.46 11.61 7.28
N LEU A 115 -10.12 11.36 8.54
CA LEU A 115 -10.38 12.21 9.69
C LEU A 115 -9.06 12.74 10.24
N THR A 116 -9.03 14.02 10.58
CA THR A 116 -7.93 14.63 11.33
C THR A 116 -8.49 15.41 12.53
N GLN A 117 -7.62 15.68 13.51
CA GLN A 117 -7.92 16.56 14.64
C GLN A 117 -6.70 17.45 14.92
N ALA A 118 -6.87 18.75 14.66
CA ALA A 118 -5.84 19.74 14.96
C ALA A 118 -5.59 19.83 16.48
N ALA A 119 -4.39 20.28 16.86
CA ALA A 119 -3.95 20.35 18.26
C ALA A 119 -4.90 21.10 19.20
N ASP A 120 -5.51 22.16 18.71
CA ASP A 120 -6.42 23.06 19.42
C ASP A 120 -7.91 22.71 19.15
N ALA A 121 -8.18 21.76 18.27
CA ALA A 121 -9.53 21.34 17.92
C ALA A 121 -10.11 20.41 18.99
N LYS A 122 -11.32 20.72 19.44
CA LYS A 122 -12.06 19.88 20.41
C LYS A 122 -12.67 18.63 19.78
N THR A 123 -12.95 18.68 18.48
CA THR A 123 -13.61 17.60 17.75
C THR A 123 -12.85 17.30 16.45
N PRO A 124 -12.79 16.03 16.05
CA PRO A 124 -12.27 15.67 14.73
C PRO A 124 -13.19 16.13 13.59
N ARG A 125 -12.66 16.16 12.37
CA ARG A 125 -13.41 16.49 11.14
C ARG A 125 -12.99 15.61 9.98
N VAL A 126 -13.89 15.43 9.00
CA VAL A 126 -13.55 14.81 7.71
C VAL A 126 -12.75 15.80 6.86
N VAL A 127 -11.63 15.35 6.31
CA VAL A 127 -10.77 16.15 5.40
C VAL A 127 -10.69 15.59 3.99
N ALA A 128 -11.01 14.32 3.79
CA ALA A 128 -11.04 13.71 2.47
C ALA A 128 -12.07 12.58 2.38
N THR A 129 -12.56 12.37 1.16
CA THR A 129 -13.34 11.19 0.76
C THR A 129 -12.51 10.43 -0.28
N LEU A 130 -12.00 9.26 0.08
CA LEU A 130 -11.15 8.44 -0.80
C LEU A 130 -11.97 7.53 -1.74
N VAL A 131 -13.16 7.14 -1.29
CA VAL A 131 -14.16 6.37 -2.04
C VAL A 131 -15.52 7.00 -1.78
N ASP A 132 -16.24 7.37 -2.85
CA ASP A 132 -17.60 7.88 -2.76
C ASP A 132 -18.57 6.68 -2.69
N PRO A 133 -19.52 6.63 -1.74
CA PRO A 133 -20.54 5.58 -1.70
C PRO A 133 -21.31 5.38 -3.03
N LYS A 134 -21.38 6.41 -3.88
CA LYS A 134 -22.01 6.34 -5.22
C LYS A 134 -21.24 5.45 -6.20
N ASP A 135 -19.97 5.16 -5.95
CA ASP A 135 -19.15 4.29 -6.78
C ASP A 135 -19.56 2.80 -6.68
N ARG A 136 -20.52 2.48 -5.79
CA ARG A 136 -21.03 1.12 -5.56
C ARG A 136 -19.93 0.12 -5.20
N ILE A 137 -18.96 0.57 -4.42
CA ILE A 137 -17.81 -0.24 -3.98
C ILE A 137 -18.07 -0.83 -2.59
N THR A 138 -17.56 -2.05 -2.36
CA THR A 138 -17.42 -2.63 -1.02
C THR A 138 -15.95 -2.85 -0.70
N VAL A 139 -15.50 -2.32 0.43
CA VAL A 139 -14.13 -2.42 0.93
C VAL A 139 -13.94 -3.72 1.69
N LYS A 140 -13.04 -4.57 1.17
CA LYS A 140 -12.68 -5.85 1.78
C LYS A 140 -11.56 -5.68 2.80
N THR A 141 -10.52 -4.92 2.45
CA THR A 141 -9.37 -4.66 3.32
C THR A 141 -9.11 -3.16 3.41
N LEU A 142 -8.61 -2.71 4.56
CA LEU A 142 -8.13 -1.35 4.77
C LEU A 142 -6.87 -1.41 5.62
N THR A 143 -5.79 -0.82 5.13
CA THR A 143 -4.52 -0.70 5.88
C THR A 143 -3.94 0.70 5.76
N VAL A 144 -3.18 1.10 6.77
CA VAL A 144 -2.35 2.29 6.77
C VAL A 144 -0.94 1.86 7.13
N SER A 145 0.03 2.21 6.28
CA SER A 145 1.46 1.95 6.47
C SER A 145 2.27 2.96 5.67
N ASP A 146 3.36 3.48 6.23
CA ASP A 146 4.27 4.41 5.54
C ASP A 146 3.53 5.59 4.87
N ALA A 147 2.69 6.30 5.64
CA ALA A 147 1.84 7.41 5.19
C ALA A 147 0.94 7.08 3.97
N THR A 148 0.70 5.79 3.72
CA THR A 148 -0.08 5.30 2.59
C THR A 148 -1.31 4.57 3.09
N VAL A 149 -2.47 4.95 2.58
CA VAL A 149 -3.71 4.20 2.74
C VAL A 149 -3.78 3.18 1.62
N ALA A 150 -4.05 1.91 1.92
CA ALA A 150 -4.29 0.87 0.92
C ALA A 150 -5.59 0.13 1.19
N ALA A 151 -6.32 -0.22 0.13
CA ALA A 151 -7.55 -0.97 0.22
C ALA A 151 -7.73 -1.93 -0.95
N ASP A 152 -8.22 -3.13 -0.66
CA ASP A 152 -8.80 -4.06 -1.64
C ASP A 152 -10.32 -3.93 -1.61
N MET A 153 -10.90 -3.89 -2.81
CA MET A 153 -12.27 -3.47 -3.02
C MET A 153 -12.92 -4.34 -4.10
N VAL A 154 -14.22 -4.55 -3.96
CA VAL A 154 -15.05 -5.14 -5.02
C VAL A 154 -16.08 -4.13 -5.50
N GLY A 155 -16.38 -4.16 -6.78
CA GLY A 155 -17.34 -3.26 -7.42
C GLY A 155 -17.92 -3.87 -8.68
N TYR A 156 -18.46 -3.02 -9.56
CA TYR A 156 -19.20 -3.42 -10.75
C TYR A 156 -18.55 -2.87 -12.01
N SER A 157 -18.48 -3.67 -13.06
CA SER A 157 -17.94 -3.25 -14.37
C SER A 157 -18.89 -2.32 -15.12
N SER A 158 -20.20 -2.42 -14.84
CA SER A 158 -21.24 -1.59 -15.41
C SER A 158 -22.53 -1.66 -14.57
N ASP A 159 -23.46 -0.74 -14.82
CA ASP A 159 -24.78 -0.73 -14.17
C ASP A 159 -25.68 -1.91 -14.58
N SER A 160 -25.31 -2.66 -15.62
CA SER A 160 -26.03 -3.87 -16.04
C SER A 160 -25.74 -5.10 -15.17
N VAL A 161 -24.69 -5.05 -14.34
CA VAL A 161 -24.32 -6.14 -13.45
C VAL A 161 -25.28 -6.19 -12.25
N PRO A 162 -25.90 -7.34 -11.94
CA PRO A 162 -26.80 -7.47 -10.80
C PRO A 162 -26.13 -7.14 -9.47
N SER A 163 -26.84 -6.42 -8.58
CA SER A 163 -26.32 -6.01 -7.26
C SER A 163 -25.93 -7.16 -6.33
N CYS A 164 -26.35 -8.40 -6.60
CA CYS A 164 -25.90 -9.57 -5.82
C CYS A 164 -24.42 -9.91 -6.06
N CYS A 165 -23.86 -9.40 -7.14
CA CYS A 165 -22.81 -10.10 -7.86
C CYS A 165 -21.77 -9.10 -8.43
N PRO A 166 -21.06 -8.35 -7.57
CA PRO A 166 -19.95 -7.51 -8.01
C PRO A 166 -18.91 -8.36 -8.75
N ASP A 167 -18.47 -7.88 -9.92
CA ASP A 167 -17.66 -8.63 -10.89
C ASP A 167 -16.25 -8.03 -11.08
N VAL A 168 -15.94 -6.91 -10.42
CA VAL A 168 -14.63 -6.26 -10.50
C VAL A 168 -13.95 -6.31 -9.14
N ASN A 169 -12.69 -6.75 -9.13
CA ASN A 169 -11.80 -6.62 -7.98
C ASN A 169 -10.79 -5.52 -8.30
N THR A 170 -10.62 -4.57 -7.38
CA THR A 170 -9.61 -3.50 -7.52
C THR A 170 -8.84 -3.35 -6.23
N SER A 171 -7.58 -2.94 -6.36
CA SER A 171 -6.77 -2.45 -5.26
C SER A 171 -6.41 -1.01 -5.54
N ALA A 172 -6.35 -0.18 -4.49
CA ALA A 172 -5.93 1.21 -4.60
C ALA A 172 -5.03 1.61 -3.44
N LYS A 173 -4.17 2.58 -3.72
CA LYS A 173 -3.35 3.27 -2.73
C LYS A 173 -3.63 4.76 -2.81
N TRP A 174 -3.69 5.41 -1.66
CA TRP A 174 -3.77 6.87 -1.56
C TRP A 174 -2.62 7.38 -0.71
N GLN A 175 -2.00 8.46 -1.18
CA GLN A 175 -0.94 9.17 -0.47
C GLN A 175 -1.24 10.66 -0.47
N TRP A 176 -0.94 11.32 0.64
CA TRP A 176 -1.01 12.77 0.71
C TRP A 176 0.08 13.40 -0.16
N LYS A 177 -0.33 14.30 -1.06
CA LYS A 177 0.56 15.11 -1.91
C LYS A 177 -0.06 16.48 -2.08
N ASP A 178 0.71 17.51 -1.75
CA ASP A 178 0.36 18.91 -2.02
C ASP A 178 -1.06 19.33 -1.59
N GLY A 179 -1.51 18.87 -0.42
CA GLY A 179 -2.83 19.24 0.11
C GLY A 179 -3.98 18.31 -0.26
N ALA A 180 -3.72 17.20 -0.95
CA ALA A 180 -4.76 16.23 -1.33
C ALA A 180 -4.27 14.78 -1.31
N PHE A 181 -5.20 13.84 -1.13
CA PHE A 181 -4.92 12.42 -1.31
C PHE A 181 -4.96 12.04 -2.79
N VAL A 182 -3.82 11.59 -3.32
CA VAL A 182 -3.71 11.15 -4.71
C VAL A 182 -3.85 9.63 -4.77
N ARG A 183 -4.85 9.15 -5.55
CA ARG A 183 -5.08 7.73 -5.79
C ARG A 183 -4.10 7.18 -6.83
N SER A 184 -3.61 5.97 -6.59
CA SER A 184 -2.84 5.17 -7.53
C SER A 184 -3.29 3.71 -7.49
N THR A 185 -3.14 3.00 -8.60
CA THR A 185 -3.34 1.55 -8.66
C THR A 185 -1.99 0.88 -8.42
N PRO A 186 -1.88 -0.11 -7.53
CA PRO A 186 -0.66 -0.92 -7.42
C PRO A 186 -0.30 -1.47 -8.80
N ALA A 187 1.00 -1.43 -9.16
CA ALA A 187 1.45 -2.07 -10.38
C ALA A 187 1.03 -3.55 -10.30
N GLY A 188 0.17 -3.98 -11.24
CA GLY A 188 -0.20 -5.38 -11.33
C GLY A 188 1.08 -6.20 -11.45
N ALA A 189 1.18 -7.29 -10.68
CA ALA A 189 2.24 -8.26 -10.90
C ALA A 189 1.99 -8.84 -12.30
N HIS A 190 2.66 -8.29 -13.32
CA HIS A 190 2.69 -8.89 -14.64
C HIS A 190 3.42 -10.23 -14.49
N SER A 191 2.66 -11.32 -14.43
CA SER A 191 3.21 -12.65 -14.62
C SER A 191 3.74 -12.72 -16.05
N VAL A 192 5.05 -12.91 -16.19
CA VAL A 192 5.74 -13.26 -17.44
C VAL A 192 5.71 -14.77 -17.60
#